data_AF-A0A4T0D629-F1
#
_entry.id   AF-A0A4T0D629-F1
#
_cell.length_a   1.000
_cell.length_b   1.000
_cell.length_c   1.000
_cell.angle_alpha   90.00
_cell.angle_beta   90.00
_cell.angle_gamma   90.00
#
_symmetry.space_group_name_H-M   'P 1'
#
loop_
_entity.id
_entity.type
_entity.pdbx_description
1 polymer ?
#
loop_
_entity_poly.entity_id
_entity_poly.type
_entity_poly.pdbx_seq_one_letter_code
_entity_poly.pdbx_strand_id
1 'polypeptide(L)'
;MMKRKGLSNEQRESLLCRTFEDGWEEWKNPLDEEDDGLHSRISFEYQGTERPFGPGKAVQRHGIRSRGVGEIALESASDAEDVRDSSKRHGWTLTHGFYATMGGFAIQTEQLKLGYPPNWNACVEFLPLWLAPNMVTLLGFFCILSNVILMLIYDPGLTGLAPSWVYYSYALGIWSYSTMDNIDGKQARRTGTSSPLGELFDHGIDSLNCTLASLLETSAMGLGSTRLGALTALIPTLPMFFSTWETYHTHTLFLGYFNGPTEGLIIAALIMILSGYYGPTLWTSPLASLFGHEQFLGKTSFLDLWGPILLLGLCLAHIPDCVNNVYQARRGRSQPLIPTLLEWAPIFIFTGSLCAWLGSPYSHLLKDNHLSLLCFTLSPAFGRMTTKIILAHLTRQDFPMWTVMLAPLITGSILVNLPYIGLPGLSATTELWFLRGYFAFATIVYARWAVYVCNSICNYLGINCLTIPEDKWLALKSGAPPNQRPEATRLASGSVRMKGGANGKFA
;
A
#
# COMPACT_ATOMS: atom_id res chain seq x y z
N MET A 1 -24.63 3.19 12.58
CA MET A 1 -25.46 3.20 13.80
C MET A 1 -25.82 4.61 14.31
N MET A 2 -24.85 5.52 14.47
CA MET A 2 -24.97 6.79 15.23
C MET A 2 -26.20 7.68 14.95
N LYS A 3 -26.69 7.80 13.69
CA LYS A 3 -27.90 8.59 13.37
C LYS A 3 -29.17 8.16 14.12
N ARG A 4 -29.26 6.92 14.63
CA ARG A 4 -30.40 6.43 15.45
C ARG A 4 -30.36 6.85 16.93
N LYS A 5 -29.27 7.47 17.42
CA LYS A 5 -29.10 7.83 18.85
C LYS A 5 -29.21 9.33 19.17
N GLY A 6 -29.56 10.18 18.20
CA GLY A 6 -29.81 11.62 18.43
C GLY A 6 -28.59 12.48 18.83
N LEU A 7 -27.41 11.87 19.03
CA LEU A 7 -26.18 12.52 19.50
C LEU A 7 -25.83 13.79 18.69
N SER A 8 -25.37 14.85 19.37
CA SER A 8 -24.79 16.05 18.73
C SER A 8 -23.50 15.72 17.96
N ASN A 9 -22.96 16.68 17.20
CA ASN A 9 -21.67 16.47 16.52
C ASN A 9 -20.53 16.30 17.55
N GLU A 10 -20.47 17.21 18.51
CA GLU A 10 -19.56 17.21 19.66
C GLU A 10 -19.62 15.90 20.48
N GLN A 11 -20.81 15.31 20.66
CA GLN A 11 -20.96 14.00 21.30
C GLN A 11 -20.46 12.82 20.43
N ARG A 12 -20.50 12.95 19.09
CA ARG A 12 -19.91 11.94 18.18
C ARG A 12 -18.39 12.08 18.12
N GLU A 13 -17.89 13.31 18.15
CA GLU A 13 -16.47 13.62 18.26
C GLU A 13 -15.93 13.07 19.59
N SER A 14 -16.56 13.37 20.74
CA SER A 14 -16.18 12.80 22.04
C SER A 14 -16.21 11.26 22.08
N LEU A 15 -17.17 10.61 21.42
CA LEU A 15 -17.20 9.15 21.28
C LEU A 15 -16.06 8.62 20.38
N LEU A 16 -15.74 9.31 19.29
CA LEU A 16 -14.58 8.99 18.46
C LEU A 16 -13.27 9.16 19.24
N CYS A 17 -13.09 10.28 19.95
CA CYS A 17 -11.91 10.56 20.77
C CYS A 17 -11.64 9.41 21.75
N ARG A 18 -12.64 9.00 22.55
CA ARG A 18 -12.46 7.86 23.48
C ARG A 18 -12.07 6.57 22.77
N THR A 19 -12.72 6.26 21.64
CA THR A 19 -12.41 5.03 20.87
C THR A 19 -11.00 5.10 20.24
N PHE A 20 -10.46 6.29 19.98
CA PHE A 20 -9.07 6.50 19.57
C PHE A 20 -8.08 6.46 20.76
N GLU A 21 -8.42 7.08 21.90
CA GLU A 21 -7.61 7.09 23.14
C GLU A 21 -7.44 5.67 23.70
N ASP A 22 -8.55 4.94 23.88
CA ASP A 22 -8.57 3.55 24.34
C ASP A 22 -7.78 2.61 23.38
N GLY A 23 -7.74 2.95 22.08
CA GLY A 23 -7.01 2.20 21.06
C GLY A 23 -5.52 2.54 20.96
N TRP A 24 -5.09 3.70 21.49
CA TRP A 24 -3.72 4.23 21.39
C TRP A 24 -2.85 3.86 22.59
N GLU A 25 -3.40 3.87 23.82
CA GLU A 25 -2.66 3.43 25.03
C GLU A 25 -2.22 1.95 24.94
N GLU A 26 -3.00 1.09 24.28
CA GLU A 26 -2.62 -0.30 23.99
C GLU A 26 -1.61 -0.45 22.83
N TRP A 27 -1.46 0.55 21.96
CA TRP A 27 -0.67 0.43 20.72
C TRP A 27 0.81 0.82 20.92
N LYS A 28 1.41 0.39 22.03
CA LYS A 28 2.88 0.31 22.11
C LYS A 28 3.33 -0.95 21.39
N ASN A 29 3.95 -0.76 20.23
CA ASN A 29 4.49 -1.84 19.42
C ASN A 29 5.68 -2.49 20.14
N PRO A 30 5.70 -3.83 20.38
CA PRO A 30 6.82 -4.48 21.07
C PRO A 30 8.18 -4.32 20.38
N LEU A 31 8.20 -4.06 19.07
CA LEU A 31 9.43 -3.79 18.32
C LEU A 31 10.02 -2.39 18.62
N ASP A 32 9.23 -1.47 19.19
CA ASP A 32 9.71 -0.16 19.62
C ASP A 32 10.54 -0.27 20.92
N GLU A 33 10.40 -1.36 21.70
CA GLU A 33 11.18 -1.58 22.93
C GLU A 33 12.54 -2.27 22.69
N GLU A 34 12.76 -2.93 21.54
CA GLU A 34 14.04 -3.63 21.27
C GLU A 34 15.18 -2.67 20.88
N ASP A 35 14.91 -1.56 20.18
CA ASP A 35 15.94 -0.59 19.74
C ASP A 35 16.47 0.28 20.91
N ASP A 36 15.58 0.72 21.81
CA ASP A 36 15.94 1.45 23.05
C ASP A 36 16.79 0.57 24.00
N GLY A 37 16.68 -0.74 23.90
CA GLY A 37 17.43 -1.71 24.70
C GLY A 37 18.95 -1.72 24.44
N LEU A 38 19.40 -1.29 23.25
CA LEU A 38 20.81 -1.43 22.86
C LEU A 38 21.68 -0.21 23.16
N HIS A 39 21.09 0.99 23.27
CA HIS A 39 21.83 2.24 23.43
C HIS A 39 22.11 2.68 24.88
N SER A 40 21.60 1.95 25.88
CA SER A 40 21.58 2.38 27.29
C SER A 40 22.63 1.70 28.21
N ARG A 41 23.61 0.96 27.68
CA ARG A 41 24.54 0.13 28.49
C ARG A 41 26.05 0.31 28.25
N ILE A 42 26.52 1.52 27.93
CA ILE A 42 27.94 1.89 28.12
C ILE A 42 28.05 3.26 28.82
N SER A 43 28.05 3.22 30.16
CA SER A 43 28.48 4.34 31.01
C SER A 43 29.57 3.83 31.97
N PHE A 44 30.82 4.20 31.70
CA PHE A 44 31.92 3.98 32.63
C PHE A 44 31.81 4.99 33.78
N GLU A 45 31.45 4.54 34.98
CA GLU A 45 31.52 5.36 36.18
C GLU A 45 32.68 4.93 37.08
N TYR A 46 33.64 5.83 37.26
CA TYR A 46 34.93 5.56 37.91
C TYR A 46 34.93 6.13 39.34
N GLN A 47 34.52 5.33 40.32
CA GLN A 47 34.63 5.68 41.74
C GLN A 47 35.36 4.59 42.52
N GLY A 48 36.53 4.93 43.06
CA GLY A 48 37.25 4.10 44.02
C GLY A 48 37.08 4.62 45.44
N THR A 49 36.78 3.73 46.39
CA THR A 49 36.99 3.94 47.82
C THR A 49 37.62 2.68 48.44
N GLU A 50 38.20 2.81 49.64
CA GLU A 50 39.30 1.96 50.10
C GLU A 50 38.92 0.83 51.07
N ARG A 51 39.52 -0.36 50.85
CA ARG A 51 40.03 -1.32 51.88
C ARG A 51 39.01 -2.00 52.84
N PRO A 52 39.42 -3.02 53.64
CA PRO A 52 40.47 -4.03 53.44
C PRO A 52 40.04 -5.50 53.69
N PHE A 53 40.89 -6.42 53.20
CA PHE A 53 41.11 -7.83 53.58
C PHE A 53 40.43 -8.45 54.83
N GLY A 54 39.85 -9.65 54.65
CA GLY A 54 39.55 -10.66 55.70
C GLY A 54 39.28 -12.05 55.08
N PRO A 55 39.75 -13.21 55.62
CA PRO A 55 39.90 -14.42 54.78
C PRO A 55 39.16 -15.72 55.19
N GLY A 56 38.74 -16.49 54.18
CA GLY A 56 39.01 -17.95 54.12
C GLY A 56 37.83 -18.94 54.17
N LYS A 57 38.11 -20.17 53.69
CA LYS A 57 37.28 -21.42 53.66
C LYS A 57 36.07 -21.35 52.70
N ALA A 58 35.96 -22.06 51.57
CA ALA A 58 36.50 -23.33 51.05
C ALA A 58 35.82 -24.63 51.54
N VAL A 59 34.95 -25.21 50.69
CA VAL A 59 34.47 -26.61 50.75
C VAL A 59 34.36 -27.20 49.34
N GLN A 60 34.65 -28.51 49.26
CA GLN A 60 34.63 -29.49 48.15
C GLN A 60 33.41 -29.40 47.20
N ARG A 61 33.57 -29.52 45.87
CA ARG A 61 33.87 -30.72 45.03
C ARG A 61 32.77 -31.81 45.03
N HIS A 62 32.20 -32.05 43.85
CA HIS A 62 32.18 -33.29 43.03
C HIS A 62 31.94 -32.80 41.57
N GLY A 63 32.34 -33.43 40.46
CA GLY A 63 32.92 -34.75 40.25
C GLY A 63 32.17 -35.50 39.14
N ILE A 64 32.73 -35.52 37.91
CA ILE A 64 32.90 -36.71 37.02
C ILE A 64 33.71 -36.28 35.76
N ARG A 65 34.40 -37.22 35.09
CA ARG A 65 35.35 -37.02 33.98
C ARG A 65 35.02 -37.88 32.75
N SER A 66 35.26 -37.34 31.55
CA SER A 66 35.95 -38.01 30.40
C SER A 66 36.28 -36.95 29.33
N ARG A 67 37.55 -36.70 28.98
CA ARG A 67 38.41 -37.40 27.98
C ARG A 67 37.84 -37.36 26.54
N GLY A 68 38.55 -36.90 25.50
CA GLY A 68 39.90 -36.29 25.38
C GLY A 68 40.05 -35.56 24.02
N VAL A 69 40.95 -34.58 23.81
CA VAL A 69 42.44 -34.61 23.64
C VAL A 69 42.84 -34.33 22.15
N GLY A 70 43.83 -33.46 21.93
CA GLY A 70 44.27 -32.88 20.63
C GLY A 70 43.87 -31.39 20.53
N GLU A 71 44.73 -30.35 20.62
CA GLU A 71 46.09 -30.06 20.09
C GLU A 71 46.13 -29.95 18.54
N ILE A 72 46.76 -28.98 17.86
CA ILE A 72 47.51 -27.71 18.15
C ILE A 72 47.53 -26.89 16.82
N ALA A 73 47.80 -25.58 16.62
CA ALA A 73 48.39 -24.44 17.37
C ALA A 73 47.38 -23.24 17.44
N LEU A 74 47.61 -21.98 17.88
CA LEU A 74 48.76 -21.10 18.23
C LEU A 74 49.51 -20.33 17.10
N GLU A 75 49.15 -19.05 16.86
CA GLU A 75 49.99 -17.82 16.59
C GLU A 75 49.06 -16.64 16.16
N SER A 76 48.80 -15.61 16.97
CA SER A 76 49.52 -14.30 17.08
C SER A 76 49.82 -13.63 15.71
N ALA A 77 49.13 -12.59 15.22
CA ALA A 77 48.67 -11.32 15.80
C ALA A 77 49.76 -10.23 15.98
N SER A 78 49.94 -9.39 14.96
CA SER A 78 50.27 -7.96 15.11
C SER A 78 49.98 -7.14 13.84
N ASP A 79 49.79 -5.85 14.09
CA ASP A 79 50.00 -4.69 13.22
C ASP A 79 48.80 -3.99 12.56
N ALA A 80 48.86 -2.67 12.67
CA ALA A 80 47.94 -1.69 12.12
C ALA A 80 48.77 -0.51 11.60
N GLU A 81 48.38 0.12 10.49
CA GLU A 81 48.36 1.58 10.41
C GLU A 81 47.67 2.15 9.15
N ASP A 82 47.30 3.42 9.31
CA ASP A 82 47.12 4.51 8.33
C ASP A 82 45.91 4.56 7.36
N VAL A 83 45.63 5.80 6.92
CA VAL A 83 44.40 6.30 6.31
C VAL A 83 44.74 7.31 5.21
N ARG A 84 44.44 7.02 3.94
CA ARG A 84 44.07 7.97 2.84
C ARG A 84 43.89 7.26 1.50
N ASP A 85 42.75 7.46 0.83
CA ASP A 85 42.63 8.35 -0.35
C ASP A 85 41.20 8.29 -0.91
N SER A 86 40.57 9.44 -1.15
CA SER A 86 39.15 9.58 -1.53
C SER A 86 38.96 10.37 -2.84
N SER A 87 39.73 9.99 -3.87
CA SER A 87 39.98 10.84 -5.06
C SER A 87 39.58 10.26 -6.44
N LYS A 88 38.66 9.28 -6.55
CA LYS A 88 38.20 8.74 -7.87
C LYS A 88 36.74 9.04 -8.21
N ARG A 89 36.50 10.26 -8.71
CA ARG A 89 35.27 10.61 -9.45
C ARG A 89 35.19 9.75 -10.73
N HIS A 90 34.21 8.86 -10.81
CA HIS A 90 33.90 8.17 -12.06
C HIS A 90 32.88 8.98 -12.86
N GLY A 91 33.04 9.03 -14.19
CA GLY A 91 32.23 9.87 -15.08
C GLY A 91 30.87 9.23 -15.39
N TRP A 92 29.80 10.01 -15.24
CA TRP A 92 28.45 9.62 -15.64
C TRP A 92 28.35 9.52 -17.17
N THR A 93 28.28 8.30 -17.70
CA THR A 93 27.97 8.06 -19.12
C THR A 93 26.47 7.92 -19.35
N LEU A 94 25.99 8.23 -20.56
CA LEU A 94 24.58 8.07 -20.95
C LEU A 94 24.05 6.64 -20.73
N THR A 95 24.91 5.62 -20.84
CA THR A 95 24.57 4.23 -20.49
C THR A 95 24.15 4.05 -19.04
N HIS A 96 24.77 4.72 -18.07
CA HIS A 96 24.35 4.66 -16.67
C HIS A 96 22.98 5.32 -16.46
N GLY A 97 22.68 6.39 -17.19
CA GLY A 97 21.33 6.97 -17.22
C GLY A 97 20.30 5.98 -17.78
N PHE A 98 20.63 5.29 -18.87
CA PHE A 98 19.74 4.29 -19.49
C PHE A 98 19.47 3.09 -18.58
N TYR A 99 20.49 2.57 -17.89
CA TYR A 99 20.32 1.52 -16.87
C TYR A 99 19.57 2.01 -15.62
N ALA A 100 19.73 3.28 -15.22
CA ALA A 100 18.96 3.85 -14.11
C ALA A 100 17.46 4.01 -14.45
N THR A 101 17.10 4.25 -15.71
CA THR A 101 15.70 4.21 -16.17
C THR A 101 15.15 2.79 -16.39
N MET A 102 16.03 1.81 -16.61
CA MET A 102 15.66 0.41 -16.88
C MET A 102 15.88 -0.45 -15.62
N GLY A 103 15.04 -0.25 -14.61
CA GLY A 103 15.04 -0.98 -13.32
C GLY A 103 14.65 -2.46 -13.39
N GLY A 104 15.12 -3.19 -14.40
CA GLY A 104 14.91 -4.64 -14.54
C GLY A 104 15.78 -5.43 -13.57
N PHE A 105 15.16 -6.43 -12.90
CA PHE A 105 15.79 -7.35 -11.94
C PHE A 105 16.31 -6.70 -10.65
N ALA A 106 15.36 -6.18 -9.85
CA ALA A 106 15.61 -5.72 -8.49
C ALA A 106 14.56 -6.26 -7.49
N ILE A 107 14.69 -7.54 -7.11
CA ILE A 107 14.11 -8.10 -5.88
C ILE A 107 15.24 -8.80 -5.11
N GLN A 108 15.04 -9.00 -3.80
CA GLN A 108 15.57 -10.16 -3.06
C GLN A 108 17.00 -10.07 -2.46
N THR A 109 17.44 -8.89 -1.97
CA THR A 109 18.71 -8.76 -1.21
C THR A 109 18.68 -7.96 0.11
N GLU A 110 17.53 -7.58 0.69
CA GLU A 110 17.53 -7.06 2.09
C GLU A 110 17.74 -8.17 3.16
N GLN A 111 17.45 -9.45 2.85
CA GLN A 111 17.72 -10.60 3.74
C GLN A 111 18.90 -11.49 3.30
N LEU A 112 19.39 -11.35 2.07
CA LEU A 112 20.61 -12.00 1.59
C LEU A 112 21.75 -10.99 1.58
N LYS A 113 22.89 -11.30 2.24
CA LYS A 113 24.08 -10.42 2.30
C LYS A 113 24.87 -10.35 0.96
N LEU A 114 24.16 -10.27 -0.16
CA LEU A 114 24.66 -10.06 -1.51
C LEU A 114 24.44 -8.58 -1.89
N GLY A 115 25.33 -7.73 -1.38
CA GLY A 115 25.07 -6.29 -1.30
C GLY A 115 25.21 -5.52 -2.60
N TYR A 116 24.13 -5.46 -3.41
CA TYR A 116 23.76 -4.32 -4.26
C TYR A 116 22.25 -4.32 -4.63
N PRO A 117 21.33 -3.93 -3.73
CA PRO A 117 19.95 -3.57 -4.08
C PRO A 117 19.83 -2.10 -4.54
N PRO A 118 18.71 -1.71 -5.19
CA PRO A 118 18.14 -0.39 -4.93
C PRO A 118 17.68 -0.38 -3.46
N ASN A 119 18.58 0.05 -2.58
CA ASN A 119 18.29 0.13 -1.16
C ASN A 119 17.14 1.14 -0.95
N TRP A 120 15.94 0.67 -0.60
CA TRP A 120 14.81 1.58 -0.35
C TRP A 120 15.10 2.57 0.81
N ASN A 121 15.99 2.20 1.74
CA ASN A 121 16.48 3.09 2.80
C ASN A 121 17.53 4.11 2.29
N ALA A 122 17.98 4.00 1.03
CA ALA A 122 18.70 5.06 0.31
C ALA A 122 17.77 5.83 -0.63
N CYS A 123 16.74 5.20 -1.21
CA CYS A 123 15.72 5.89 -2.02
C CYS A 123 14.93 6.92 -1.19
N VAL A 124 14.60 6.60 0.05
CA VAL A 124 13.98 7.53 1.00
C VAL A 124 14.86 8.76 1.29
N GLU A 125 16.19 8.64 1.20
CA GLU A 125 17.09 9.76 1.52
C GLU A 125 16.98 10.93 0.54
N PHE A 126 16.59 10.66 -0.72
CA PHE A 126 16.32 11.70 -1.72
C PHE A 126 15.02 12.48 -1.45
N LEU A 127 14.11 11.98 -0.60
CA LEU A 127 12.89 12.69 -0.25
C LEU A 127 13.22 13.88 0.68
N PRO A 128 12.70 15.09 0.42
CA PRO A 128 12.94 16.23 1.31
C PRO A 128 12.11 16.08 2.59
N LEU A 129 12.68 16.49 3.73
CA LEU A 129 12.09 16.30 5.06
C LEU A 129 10.75 17.06 5.29
N TRP A 130 10.35 17.96 4.39
CA TRP A 130 9.04 18.61 4.42
C TRP A 130 7.91 17.75 3.83
N LEU A 131 8.25 16.70 3.09
CA LEU A 131 7.31 15.84 2.37
C LEU A 131 6.72 14.80 3.34
N ALA A 132 5.41 14.89 3.60
CA ALA A 132 4.73 13.90 4.43
C ALA A 132 4.56 12.56 3.68
N PRO A 133 4.57 11.41 4.37
CA PRO A 133 4.39 10.08 3.78
C PRO A 133 3.24 10.01 2.76
N ASN A 134 2.04 10.45 3.15
CA ASN A 134 0.84 10.44 2.32
C ASN A 134 0.99 11.16 0.96
N MET A 135 1.89 12.16 0.86
CA MET A 135 2.18 12.83 -0.40
C MET A 135 3.11 11.99 -1.28
N VAL A 136 4.00 11.18 -0.70
CA VAL A 136 4.80 10.18 -1.42
C VAL A 136 3.86 9.17 -2.08
N THR A 137 2.92 8.59 -1.33
CA THR A 137 1.85 7.71 -1.86
C THR A 137 1.09 8.37 -3.01
N LEU A 138 0.66 9.63 -2.80
CA LEU A 138 -0.14 10.37 -3.76
C LEU A 138 0.63 10.68 -5.06
N LEU A 139 1.93 10.97 -4.97
CA LEU A 139 2.81 11.13 -6.13
C LEU A 139 2.95 9.82 -6.92
N GLY A 140 3.08 8.68 -6.22
CA GLY A 140 3.08 7.36 -6.85
C GLY A 140 1.78 7.11 -7.61
N PHE A 141 0.64 7.41 -7.01
CA PHE A 141 -0.67 7.30 -7.66
C PHE A 141 -0.82 8.21 -8.89
N PHE A 142 -0.25 9.42 -8.86
CA PHE A 142 -0.22 10.29 -10.04
C PHE A 142 0.59 9.71 -11.21
N CYS A 143 1.61 8.87 -10.97
CA CYS A 143 2.30 8.13 -12.04
C CYS A 143 1.35 7.16 -12.74
N ILE A 144 0.53 6.41 -11.99
CA ILE A 144 -0.48 5.50 -12.58
C ILE A 144 -1.55 6.28 -13.32
N LEU A 145 -2.12 7.34 -12.71
CA LEU A 145 -3.13 8.18 -13.37
C LEU A 145 -2.61 8.79 -14.69
N SER A 146 -1.33 9.18 -14.74
CA SER A 146 -0.70 9.68 -15.97
C SER A 146 -0.61 8.61 -17.06
N ASN A 147 -0.20 7.39 -16.72
CA ASN A 147 -0.20 6.27 -17.66
C ASN A 147 -1.60 5.84 -18.09
N VAL A 148 -2.60 5.92 -17.20
CA VAL A 148 -4.00 5.63 -17.52
C VAL A 148 -4.57 6.69 -18.48
N ILE A 149 -4.13 7.95 -18.39
CA ILE A 149 -4.42 8.98 -19.39
C ILE A 149 -3.73 8.65 -20.74
N LEU A 150 -2.47 8.21 -20.74
CA LEU A 150 -1.78 7.75 -21.95
C LEU A 150 -2.50 6.55 -22.60
N MET A 151 -2.98 5.58 -21.80
CA MET A 151 -3.78 4.45 -22.28
C MET A 151 -5.06 4.92 -22.99
N LEU A 152 -5.80 5.86 -22.41
CA LEU A 152 -6.99 6.43 -23.05
C LEU A 152 -6.70 7.19 -24.36
N ILE A 153 -5.47 7.66 -24.57
CA ILE A 153 -5.04 8.37 -25.77
C ILE A 153 -4.55 7.39 -26.85
N TYR A 154 -3.75 6.38 -26.49
CA TYR A 154 -3.04 5.53 -27.44
C TYR A 154 -3.63 4.13 -27.64
N ASP A 155 -4.36 3.58 -26.66
CA ASP A 155 -5.03 2.28 -26.76
C ASP A 155 -6.36 2.25 -25.96
N PRO A 156 -7.32 3.14 -26.27
CA PRO A 156 -8.62 3.18 -25.57
C PRO A 156 -9.46 1.90 -25.75
N GLY A 157 -9.10 1.03 -26.69
CA GLY A 157 -9.69 -0.30 -26.88
C GLY A 157 -9.10 -1.41 -26.01
N LEU A 158 -7.99 -1.14 -25.30
CA LEU A 158 -7.16 -2.13 -24.59
C LEU A 158 -6.64 -3.24 -25.53
N THR A 159 -6.47 -2.91 -26.81
CA THR A 159 -6.22 -3.81 -27.94
C THR A 159 -4.75 -4.11 -28.21
N GLY A 160 -3.81 -3.49 -27.49
CA GLY A 160 -2.38 -3.74 -27.72
C GLY A 160 -1.81 -3.01 -28.94
N LEU A 161 -2.43 -1.89 -29.35
CA LEU A 161 -2.08 -1.13 -30.56
C LEU A 161 -1.30 0.18 -30.29
N ALA A 162 -0.87 0.43 -29.05
CA ALA A 162 -0.06 1.61 -28.73
C ALA A 162 1.40 1.45 -29.22
N PRO A 163 2.12 2.55 -29.51
CA PRO A 163 3.55 2.51 -29.78
C PRO A 163 4.34 1.96 -28.58
N SER A 164 5.40 1.17 -28.83
CA SER A 164 6.22 0.49 -27.80
C SER A 164 6.63 1.35 -26.59
N TRP A 165 6.92 2.64 -26.79
CA TRP A 165 7.31 3.55 -25.71
C TRP A 165 6.20 3.75 -24.66
N VAL A 166 4.94 3.60 -25.05
CA VAL A 166 3.79 3.70 -24.13
C VAL A 166 3.81 2.55 -23.13
N TYR A 167 4.15 1.32 -23.56
CA TYR A 167 4.30 0.18 -22.65
C TYR A 167 5.51 0.31 -21.72
N TYR A 168 6.63 0.89 -22.20
CA TYR A 168 7.73 1.25 -21.30
C TYR A 168 7.34 2.37 -20.31
N SER A 169 6.48 3.32 -20.70
CA SER A 169 5.91 4.31 -19.78
C SER A 169 5.04 3.65 -18.71
N TYR A 170 4.20 2.67 -19.08
CA TYR A 170 3.40 1.89 -18.12
C TYR A 170 4.29 1.20 -17.09
N ALA A 171 5.33 0.49 -17.54
CA ALA A 171 6.30 -0.18 -16.66
C ALA A 171 7.00 0.80 -15.71
N LEU A 172 7.48 1.94 -16.23
CA LEU A 172 8.13 2.97 -15.44
C LEU A 172 7.20 3.56 -14.38
N GLY A 173 5.91 3.75 -14.68
CA GLY A 173 4.94 4.28 -13.73
C GLY A 173 4.47 3.27 -12.69
N ILE A 174 4.34 1.98 -13.03
CA ILE A 174 4.14 0.92 -12.03
C ILE A 174 5.35 0.80 -11.11
N TRP A 175 6.57 0.84 -11.65
CA TRP A 175 7.78 0.81 -10.83
C TRP A 175 7.92 2.07 -9.97
N SER A 176 7.54 3.24 -10.48
CA SER A 176 7.49 4.50 -9.70
C SER A 176 6.46 4.46 -8.58
N TYR A 177 5.27 3.88 -8.85
CA TYR A 177 4.25 3.63 -7.82
C TYR A 177 4.82 2.73 -6.71
N SER A 178 5.29 1.53 -7.08
CA SER A 178 5.85 0.55 -6.14
C SER A 178 7.04 1.09 -5.34
N THR A 179 7.87 1.92 -5.97
CA THR A 179 8.99 2.62 -5.29
C THR A 179 8.47 3.58 -4.23
N MET A 180 7.42 4.37 -4.52
CA MET A 180 6.91 5.41 -3.63
C MET A 180 6.11 4.83 -2.46
N ASP A 181 5.28 3.83 -2.73
CA ASP A 181 4.66 2.89 -1.78
C ASP A 181 5.71 2.33 -0.80
N ASN A 182 6.75 1.64 -1.27
CA ASN A 182 7.75 0.98 -0.42
C ASN A 182 8.63 1.95 0.41
N ILE A 183 8.59 3.27 0.15
CA ILE A 183 9.38 4.27 0.89
C ILE A 183 8.54 5.25 1.73
N ASP A 184 7.21 5.26 1.66
CA ASP A 184 6.42 6.24 2.43
C ASP A 184 6.44 5.93 3.95
N GLY A 185 6.32 4.67 4.34
CA GLY A 185 6.52 4.20 5.72
C GLY A 185 7.98 4.32 6.16
N LYS A 186 8.95 4.26 5.23
CA LYS A 186 10.36 4.55 5.52
C LYS A 186 10.55 6.06 5.79
N GLN A 187 9.88 6.95 5.03
CA GLN A 187 9.84 8.40 5.27
C GLN A 187 9.14 8.72 6.59
N ALA A 188 8.05 8.01 6.93
CA ALA A 188 7.32 8.16 8.18
C ALA A 188 8.20 7.90 9.41
N ARG A 189 9.00 6.83 9.38
CA ARG A 189 10.01 6.55 10.41
C ARG A 189 11.13 7.60 10.41
N ARG A 190 11.73 7.89 9.23
CA ARG A 190 12.81 8.88 9.06
C ARG A 190 12.45 10.29 9.55
N THR A 191 11.18 10.67 9.51
CA THR A 191 10.69 11.99 9.93
C THR A 191 9.90 11.99 11.25
N GLY A 192 9.71 10.83 11.90
CA GLY A 192 8.93 10.72 13.12
C GLY A 192 7.44 11.09 12.95
N THR A 193 6.85 10.79 11.78
CA THR A 193 5.45 11.11 11.44
C THR A 193 4.59 9.89 11.10
N SER A 194 4.95 8.71 11.61
CA SER A 194 4.07 7.52 11.60
C SER A 194 2.72 7.85 12.26
N SER A 195 1.60 7.46 11.64
CA SER A 195 0.27 7.70 12.19
C SER A 195 -0.79 6.79 11.55
N PRO A 196 -1.94 6.55 12.21
CA PRO A 196 -3.10 5.88 11.62
C PRO A 196 -3.62 6.52 10.33
N LEU A 197 -3.36 7.82 10.10
CA LEU A 197 -3.70 8.47 8.84
C LEU A 197 -2.84 7.93 7.68
N GLY A 198 -1.58 7.58 7.94
CA GLY A 198 -0.67 7.01 6.93
C GLY A 198 -1.23 5.70 6.37
N GLU A 199 -1.45 4.71 7.23
CA GLU A 199 -2.02 3.40 6.84
C GLU A 199 -3.37 3.53 6.12
N LEU A 200 -4.25 4.44 6.57
CA LEU A 200 -5.54 4.68 5.91
C LEU A 200 -5.40 5.34 4.54
N PHE A 201 -4.40 6.19 4.36
CA PHE A 201 -4.14 6.89 3.10
C PHE A 201 -3.47 5.96 2.10
N ASP A 202 -2.43 5.25 2.54
CA ASP A 202 -1.61 4.31 1.77
C ASP A 202 -2.44 3.15 1.19
N HIS A 203 -2.89 2.21 2.03
CA HIS A 203 -3.77 1.12 1.63
C HIS A 203 -5.08 1.61 0.97
N GLY A 204 -5.48 2.86 1.24
CA GLY A 204 -6.62 3.52 0.61
C GLY A 204 -6.37 3.92 -0.85
N ILE A 205 -5.18 4.43 -1.17
CA ILE A 205 -4.71 4.69 -2.53
C ILE A 205 -4.51 3.37 -3.29
N ASP A 206 -3.92 2.37 -2.62
CA ASP A 206 -3.70 1.03 -3.17
C ASP A 206 -5.00 0.35 -3.62
N SER A 207 -6.06 0.53 -2.82
CA SER A 207 -7.41 0.10 -3.17
C SER A 207 -8.01 0.82 -4.37
N LEU A 208 -7.70 2.10 -4.59
CA LEU A 208 -8.07 2.79 -5.83
C LEU A 208 -7.25 2.26 -7.02
N ASN A 209 -5.99 1.94 -6.78
CA ASN A 209 -5.01 1.55 -7.78
C ASN A 209 -5.30 0.15 -8.39
N CYS A 210 -5.85 -0.77 -7.59
CA CYS A 210 -6.19 -2.15 -7.98
C CYS A 210 -6.76 -2.32 -9.40
N THR A 211 -7.72 -1.47 -9.79
CA THR A 211 -8.37 -1.55 -11.14
C THR A 211 -7.76 -0.60 -12.17
N LEU A 212 -6.90 0.34 -11.75
CA LEU A 212 -6.30 1.35 -12.62
C LEU A 212 -4.93 0.90 -13.13
N ALA A 213 -4.08 0.31 -12.28
CA ALA A 213 -2.83 -0.30 -12.70
C ALA A 213 -3.07 -1.50 -13.63
N SER A 214 -4.03 -2.39 -13.31
CA SER A 214 -4.29 -3.57 -14.16
C SER A 214 -5.07 -3.24 -15.46
N LEU A 215 -5.65 -2.04 -15.62
CA LEU A 215 -6.04 -1.56 -16.96
C LEU A 215 -4.81 -1.38 -17.89
N LEU A 216 -3.68 -0.94 -17.36
CA LEU A 216 -2.43 -0.79 -18.12
C LEU A 216 -1.89 -2.15 -18.55
N GLU A 217 -1.97 -3.15 -17.67
CA GLU A 217 -1.64 -4.55 -17.95
C GLU A 217 -2.59 -5.13 -19.02
N THR A 218 -3.88 -4.86 -18.89
CA THR A 218 -4.91 -5.27 -19.87
C THR A 218 -4.66 -4.70 -21.26
N SER A 219 -4.20 -3.44 -21.36
CA SER A 219 -3.73 -2.82 -22.61
C SER A 219 -2.40 -3.40 -23.10
N ALA A 220 -1.42 -3.61 -22.20
CA ALA A 220 -0.13 -4.20 -22.54
C ALA A 220 -0.26 -5.63 -23.07
N MET A 221 -1.20 -6.41 -22.56
CA MET A 221 -1.48 -7.77 -23.03
C MET A 221 -2.45 -7.84 -24.22
N GLY A 222 -3.00 -6.72 -24.67
CA GLY A 222 -3.92 -6.64 -25.80
C GLY A 222 -5.25 -7.38 -25.60
N LEU A 223 -5.71 -7.51 -24.35
CA LEU A 223 -6.85 -8.37 -24.00
C LEU A 223 -8.20 -7.81 -24.48
N GLY A 224 -8.26 -6.53 -24.82
CA GLY A 224 -9.45 -5.79 -25.18
C GLY A 224 -10.48 -5.68 -24.05
N SER A 225 -11.62 -5.06 -24.38
CA SER A 225 -12.84 -5.09 -23.55
C SER A 225 -13.54 -6.47 -23.60
N THR A 226 -12.78 -7.55 -23.35
CA THR A 226 -13.26 -8.95 -23.34
C THR A 226 -13.52 -9.45 -21.92
N ARG A 227 -14.01 -10.69 -21.78
CA ARG A 227 -14.13 -11.35 -20.46
C ARG A 227 -12.78 -11.62 -19.79
N LEU A 228 -11.72 -11.88 -20.56
CA LEU A 228 -10.37 -12.07 -20.01
C LEU A 228 -9.71 -10.73 -19.65
N GLY A 229 -9.95 -9.68 -20.44
CA GLY A 229 -9.55 -8.33 -20.09
C GLY A 229 -10.27 -7.82 -18.83
N ALA A 230 -11.57 -8.07 -18.72
CA ALA A 230 -12.34 -7.73 -17.53
C ALA A 230 -11.95 -8.56 -16.29
N LEU A 231 -11.57 -9.83 -16.47
CA LEU A 231 -10.99 -10.63 -15.38
C LEU A 231 -9.67 -10.00 -14.90
N THR A 232 -8.76 -9.69 -15.82
CA THR A 232 -7.44 -9.11 -15.51
C THR A 232 -7.61 -7.76 -14.81
N ALA A 233 -8.29 -6.79 -15.43
CA ALA A 233 -8.48 -5.45 -14.90
C ALA A 233 -9.25 -5.36 -13.55
N LEU A 234 -9.87 -6.46 -13.08
CA LEU A 234 -10.65 -6.51 -11.84
C LEU A 234 -10.12 -7.51 -10.80
N ILE A 235 -9.29 -8.50 -11.17
CA ILE A 235 -8.81 -9.52 -10.22
C ILE A 235 -8.09 -8.94 -9.00
N PRO A 236 -7.29 -7.84 -9.05
CA PRO A 236 -6.56 -7.34 -7.87
C PRO A 236 -7.46 -6.86 -6.73
N THR A 237 -8.75 -6.59 -7.02
CA THR A 237 -9.74 -6.27 -5.97
C THR A 237 -10.01 -7.43 -5.01
N LEU A 238 -9.76 -8.68 -5.43
CA LEU A 238 -9.90 -9.84 -4.55
C LEU A 238 -8.77 -9.97 -3.52
N PRO A 239 -7.48 -10.11 -3.89
CA PRO A 239 -6.41 -10.20 -2.89
C PRO A 239 -6.36 -8.97 -1.99
N MET A 240 -6.55 -7.76 -2.54
CA MET A 240 -6.59 -6.55 -1.72
C MET A 240 -7.72 -6.57 -0.67
N PHE A 241 -8.90 -7.12 -1.01
CA PHE A 241 -9.95 -7.31 -0.01
C PHE A 241 -9.54 -8.32 1.07
N PHE A 242 -8.93 -9.45 0.69
CA PHE A 242 -8.54 -10.49 1.65
C PHE A 242 -7.41 -10.04 2.58
N SER A 243 -6.37 -9.35 2.09
CA SER A 243 -5.34 -8.74 2.95
C SER A 243 -5.88 -7.60 3.82
N THR A 244 -6.86 -6.83 3.33
CA THR A 244 -7.55 -5.81 4.16
C THR A 244 -8.39 -6.46 5.27
N TRP A 245 -9.10 -7.54 4.97
CA TRP A 245 -9.88 -8.32 5.95
C TRP A 245 -8.97 -9.06 6.94
N GLU A 246 -7.84 -9.58 6.48
CA GLU A 246 -6.79 -10.15 7.32
C GLU A 246 -6.29 -9.12 8.33
N THR A 247 -5.79 -7.98 7.85
CA THR A 247 -5.25 -6.87 8.67
C THR A 247 -6.24 -6.41 9.73
N TYR A 248 -7.53 -6.34 9.39
CA TYR A 248 -8.60 -6.01 10.35
C TYR A 248 -8.65 -6.98 11.54
N HIS A 249 -8.44 -8.28 11.34
CA HIS A 249 -8.44 -9.29 12.40
C HIS A 249 -7.09 -9.48 13.07
N THR A 250 -6.00 -9.47 12.32
CA THR A 250 -4.63 -9.69 12.84
C THR A 250 -4.12 -8.49 13.62
N HIS A 251 -4.59 -7.29 13.25
CA HIS A 251 -4.06 -5.98 13.64
C HIS A 251 -2.62 -5.72 13.17
N THR A 252 -2.17 -6.48 12.16
CA THR A 252 -0.84 -6.41 11.55
C THR A 252 -0.91 -6.80 10.08
N LEU A 253 -0.42 -5.94 9.18
CA LEU A 253 -0.25 -6.29 7.76
C LEU A 253 0.90 -7.30 7.62
N PHE A 254 0.59 -8.53 7.20
CA PHE A 254 1.61 -9.58 7.02
C PHE A 254 2.28 -9.50 5.65
N LEU A 255 3.27 -8.60 5.52
CA LEU A 255 4.19 -8.59 4.38
C LEU A 255 5.22 -9.73 4.50
N GLY A 256 4.84 -10.92 4.03
CA GLY A 256 5.72 -12.08 3.92
C GLY A 256 6.85 -11.90 2.90
N TYR A 257 7.80 -12.84 2.89
CA TYR A 257 8.91 -12.89 1.92
C TYR A 257 8.42 -13.00 0.46
N PHE A 258 7.29 -13.67 0.27
CA PHE A 258 6.35 -13.40 -0.81
C PHE A 258 5.11 -12.79 -0.16
N ASN A 259 4.61 -11.67 -0.67
CA ASN A 259 3.46 -10.96 -0.08
C ASN A 259 2.25 -10.85 -1.02
N GLY A 260 2.45 -10.98 -2.33
CA GLY A 260 1.40 -10.87 -3.35
C GLY A 260 1.48 -9.57 -4.13
N PRO A 261 1.23 -8.40 -3.52
CA PRO A 261 1.34 -7.10 -4.20
C PRO A 261 2.71 -6.86 -4.84
N THR A 262 3.81 -7.16 -4.14
CA THR A 262 5.17 -6.94 -4.65
C THR A 262 5.44 -7.82 -5.87
N GLU A 263 5.20 -9.13 -5.77
CA GLU A 263 5.37 -10.07 -6.88
C GLU A 263 4.49 -9.69 -8.08
N GLY A 264 3.23 -9.32 -7.82
CA GLY A 264 2.27 -8.89 -8.84
C GLY A 264 2.72 -7.63 -9.58
N LEU A 265 3.24 -6.62 -8.87
CA LEU A 265 3.73 -5.38 -9.49
C LEU A 265 4.99 -5.61 -10.34
N ILE A 266 5.92 -6.49 -9.92
CA ILE A 266 7.04 -6.88 -10.80
C ILE A 266 6.55 -7.69 -12.01
N ILE A 267 5.61 -8.63 -11.84
CA ILE A 267 5.06 -9.41 -12.97
C ILE A 267 4.39 -8.48 -13.99
N ALA A 268 3.56 -7.54 -13.54
CA ALA A 268 2.92 -6.54 -14.41
C ALA A 268 3.96 -5.63 -15.11
N ALA A 269 4.99 -5.17 -14.40
CA ALA A 269 6.07 -4.38 -15.00
C ALA A 269 6.88 -5.17 -16.05
N LEU A 270 7.16 -6.46 -15.80
CA LEU A 270 7.82 -7.36 -16.76
C LEU A 270 6.95 -7.60 -17.99
N ILE A 271 5.63 -7.82 -17.81
CA ILE A 271 4.66 -7.92 -18.91
C ILE A 271 4.70 -6.66 -19.78
N MET A 272 4.69 -5.48 -19.16
CA MET A 272 4.76 -4.20 -19.88
C MET A 272 6.08 -3.99 -20.64
N ILE A 273 7.23 -4.37 -20.06
CA ILE A 273 8.53 -4.33 -20.73
C ILE A 273 8.56 -5.29 -21.93
N LEU A 274 8.05 -6.52 -21.75
CA LEU A 274 7.98 -7.52 -22.82
C LEU A 274 7.04 -7.09 -23.96
N SER A 275 5.90 -6.47 -23.65
CA SER A 275 5.02 -5.85 -24.65
C SER A 275 5.65 -4.67 -25.37
N GLY A 276 6.47 -3.86 -24.69
CA GLY A 276 7.26 -2.81 -25.32
C GLY A 276 8.29 -3.34 -26.32
N TYR A 277 8.94 -4.46 -26.00
CA TYR A 277 10.04 -5.02 -26.80
C TYR A 277 9.58 -5.94 -27.94
N TYR A 278 8.67 -6.88 -27.66
CA TYR A 278 8.19 -7.88 -28.62
C TYR A 278 6.84 -7.53 -29.26
N GLY A 279 6.14 -6.52 -28.74
CA GLY A 279 4.75 -6.21 -29.09
C GLY A 279 3.73 -7.07 -28.35
N PRO A 280 2.52 -6.56 -28.03
CA PRO A 280 1.46 -7.33 -27.37
C PRO A 280 1.05 -8.64 -28.06
N THR A 281 1.34 -8.79 -29.35
CA THR A 281 1.17 -10.05 -30.10
C THR A 281 1.96 -11.23 -29.53
N LEU A 282 2.98 -10.98 -28.69
CA LEU A 282 3.67 -12.00 -27.90
C LEU A 282 2.70 -12.91 -27.13
N TRP A 283 1.71 -12.33 -26.46
CA TRP A 283 0.84 -13.06 -25.54
C TRP A 283 -0.16 -13.98 -26.26
N THR A 284 -0.59 -13.57 -27.46
CA THR A 284 -1.41 -14.35 -28.38
C THR A 284 -0.62 -15.38 -29.20
N SER A 285 0.71 -15.32 -29.19
CA SER A 285 1.53 -16.25 -29.96
C SER A 285 1.49 -17.66 -29.36
N PRO A 286 1.42 -18.74 -30.16
CA PRO A 286 1.47 -20.09 -29.63
C PRO A 286 2.76 -20.33 -28.86
N LEU A 287 2.65 -20.85 -27.62
CA LEU A 287 3.79 -21.17 -26.76
C LEU A 287 4.76 -22.14 -27.45
N ALA A 288 4.25 -22.99 -28.35
CA ALA A 288 5.06 -23.89 -29.15
C ALA A 288 6.06 -23.17 -30.09
N SER A 289 5.74 -21.96 -30.56
CA SER A 289 6.66 -21.15 -31.38
C SER A 289 7.74 -20.42 -30.58
N LEU A 290 7.58 -20.35 -29.25
CA LEU A 290 8.54 -19.74 -28.31
C LEU A 290 9.42 -20.79 -27.62
N PHE A 291 8.86 -21.96 -27.31
CA PHE A 291 9.50 -22.99 -26.47
C PHE A 291 9.62 -24.37 -27.14
N GLY A 292 9.18 -24.54 -28.39
CA GLY A 292 9.14 -25.82 -29.08
C GLY A 292 8.02 -26.75 -28.58
N HIS A 293 8.20 -28.06 -28.68
CA HIS A 293 7.25 -29.05 -28.14
C HIS A 293 5.79 -28.95 -28.65
N GLU A 294 5.59 -28.71 -29.96
CA GLU A 294 4.27 -28.65 -30.63
C GLU A 294 3.34 -29.82 -30.24
N GLN A 295 3.88 -31.02 -30.08
CA GLN A 295 3.14 -32.24 -29.68
C GLN A 295 2.42 -32.15 -28.32
N PHE A 296 2.82 -31.21 -27.45
CA PHE A 296 2.23 -30.98 -26.13
C PHE A 296 1.56 -29.61 -26.01
N LEU A 297 2.18 -28.56 -26.57
CA LEU A 297 1.69 -27.19 -26.45
C LEU A 297 0.68 -26.81 -27.56
N GLY A 298 0.80 -27.41 -28.75
CA GLY A 298 -0.10 -27.20 -29.88
C GLY A 298 -0.27 -25.71 -30.23
N LYS A 299 -1.52 -25.24 -30.18
CA LYS A 299 -1.89 -23.83 -30.43
C LYS A 299 -2.03 -22.97 -29.17
N THR A 300 -1.79 -23.54 -27.98
CA THR A 300 -1.98 -22.86 -26.69
C THR A 300 -1.09 -21.62 -26.62
N SER A 301 -1.68 -20.46 -26.37
CA SER A 301 -1.01 -19.18 -26.14
C SER A 301 -0.82 -18.91 -24.65
N PHE A 302 -0.16 -17.80 -24.28
CA PHE A 302 -0.11 -17.39 -22.88
C PHE A 302 -1.50 -16.98 -22.36
N LEU A 303 -2.33 -16.35 -23.21
CA LEU A 303 -3.67 -15.89 -22.83
C LEU A 303 -4.63 -17.04 -22.46
N ASP A 304 -4.49 -18.20 -23.08
CA ASP A 304 -5.29 -19.39 -22.76
C ASP A 304 -5.04 -19.91 -21.34
N LEU A 305 -3.83 -19.69 -20.82
CA LEU A 305 -3.42 -20.09 -19.47
C LEU A 305 -3.59 -18.96 -18.44
N TRP A 306 -3.65 -17.70 -18.87
CA TRP A 306 -3.62 -16.51 -18.01
C TRP A 306 -4.77 -16.47 -16.98
N GLY A 307 -6.01 -16.63 -17.44
CA GLY A 307 -7.19 -16.67 -16.55
C GLY A 307 -7.10 -17.77 -15.47
N PRO A 308 -6.79 -19.04 -15.85
CA PRO A 308 -6.47 -20.10 -14.90
C PRO A 308 -5.33 -19.75 -13.93
N ILE A 309 -4.21 -19.17 -14.39
CA ILE A 309 -3.07 -18.80 -13.53
C ILE A 309 -3.51 -17.80 -12.45
N LEU A 310 -4.21 -16.72 -12.83
CA LEU A 310 -4.70 -15.70 -11.91
C LEU A 310 -5.65 -16.30 -10.85
N LEU A 311 -6.60 -17.13 -11.28
CA LEU A 311 -7.59 -17.74 -10.38
C LEU A 311 -6.99 -18.80 -9.47
N LEU A 312 -6.03 -19.60 -9.95
CA LEU A 312 -5.33 -20.60 -9.14
C LEU A 312 -4.39 -19.94 -8.12
N GLY A 313 -3.65 -18.89 -8.49
CA GLY A 313 -2.82 -18.14 -7.56
C GLY A 313 -3.62 -17.53 -6.41
N LEU A 314 -4.76 -16.91 -6.72
CA LEU A 314 -5.67 -16.36 -5.72
C LEU A 314 -6.25 -17.45 -4.79
N CYS A 315 -6.76 -18.55 -5.35
CA CYS A 315 -7.49 -19.57 -4.60
C CYS A 315 -6.60 -20.60 -3.88
N LEU A 316 -5.36 -20.80 -4.32
CA LEU A 316 -4.45 -21.83 -3.77
C LEU A 316 -3.28 -21.28 -2.94
N ALA A 317 -2.95 -19.99 -3.07
CA ALA A 317 -1.98 -19.31 -2.19
C ALA A 317 -2.66 -18.23 -1.36
N HIS A 318 -3.07 -17.12 -2.00
CA HIS A 318 -3.41 -15.89 -1.27
C HIS A 318 -4.60 -16.03 -0.30
N ILE A 319 -5.72 -16.60 -0.73
CA ILE A 319 -6.89 -16.80 0.16
C ILE A 319 -6.58 -17.79 1.29
N PRO A 320 -5.98 -18.98 1.04
CA PRO A 320 -5.51 -19.88 2.10
C PRO A 320 -4.59 -19.21 3.13
N ASP A 321 -3.62 -18.39 2.71
CA ASP A 321 -2.67 -17.75 3.61
C ASP A 321 -3.35 -16.69 4.50
N CYS A 322 -4.16 -15.79 3.93
CA CYS A 322 -4.98 -14.84 4.71
C CYS A 322 -5.90 -15.57 5.72
N VAL A 323 -6.55 -16.67 5.30
CA VAL A 323 -7.41 -17.48 6.18
C VAL A 323 -6.62 -18.14 7.32
N ASN A 324 -5.42 -18.65 7.04
CA ASN A 324 -4.54 -19.24 8.05
C ASN A 324 -4.10 -18.18 9.07
N ASN A 325 -3.68 -17.00 8.62
CA ASN A 325 -3.19 -15.94 9.51
C ASN A 325 -4.31 -15.41 10.41
N VAL A 326 -5.51 -15.19 9.86
CA VAL A 326 -6.71 -14.86 10.65
C VAL A 326 -7.08 -16.00 11.61
N TYR A 327 -7.02 -17.27 11.19
CA TYR A 327 -7.28 -18.40 12.05
C TYR A 327 -6.33 -18.43 13.26
N GLN A 328 -5.03 -18.26 13.05
CA GLN A 328 -4.03 -18.27 14.13
C GLN A 328 -4.22 -17.05 15.07
N ALA A 329 -4.39 -15.85 14.51
CA ALA A 329 -4.63 -14.63 15.29
C ALA A 329 -5.95 -14.66 16.09
N ARG A 330 -6.98 -15.37 15.62
CA ARG A 330 -8.25 -15.55 16.35
C ARG A 330 -8.17 -16.70 17.36
N ARG A 331 -7.47 -17.79 17.03
CA ARG A 331 -7.18 -18.93 17.93
C ARG A 331 -6.38 -18.48 19.16
N GLY A 332 -5.39 -17.61 19.01
CA GLY A 332 -4.63 -17.03 20.12
C GLY A 332 -5.49 -16.22 21.11
N ARG A 333 -6.63 -15.67 20.64
CA ARG A 333 -7.64 -14.96 21.45
C ARG A 333 -8.83 -15.86 21.85
N SER A 334 -8.74 -17.18 21.65
CA SER A 334 -9.83 -18.15 21.85
C SER A 334 -11.13 -17.85 21.08
N GLN A 335 -11.05 -17.12 19.96
CA GLN A 335 -12.20 -16.75 19.15
C GLN A 335 -12.38 -17.70 17.95
N PRO A 336 -13.63 -18.05 17.59
CA PRO A 336 -13.89 -18.87 16.40
C PRO A 336 -13.65 -18.10 15.10
N LEU A 337 -13.24 -18.83 14.06
CA LEU A 337 -13.12 -18.34 12.68
C LEU A 337 -14.48 -18.20 12.00
N ILE A 338 -15.35 -19.21 12.08
CA ILE A 338 -16.57 -19.32 11.24
C ILE A 338 -17.42 -18.03 11.14
N PRO A 339 -17.66 -17.23 12.20
CA PRO A 339 -18.42 -15.98 12.08
C PRO A 339 -17.81 -14.95 11.10
N THR A 340 -16.48 -14.90 10.96
CA THR A 340 -15.79 -13.93 10.09
C THR A 340 -15.96 -14.24 8.61
N LEU A 341 -16.39 -15.46 8.25
CA LEU A 341 -16.69 -15.82 6.86
C LEU A 341 -17.95 -15.09 6.33
N LEU A 342 -18.81 -14.58 7.22
CA LEU A 342 -19.92 -13.71 6.84
C LEU A 342 -19.43 -12.34 6.37
N GLU A 343 -18.27 -11.87 6.85
CA GLU A 343 -17.67 -10.58 6.50
C GLU A 343 -17.17 -10.53 5.05
N TRP A 344 -17.13 -11.69 4.36
CA TRP A 344 -16.86 -11.79 2.93
C TRP A 344 -18.10 -11.46 2.06
N ALA A 345 -19.29 -11.29 2.66
CA ALA A 345 -20.50 -10.92 1.91
C ALA A 345 -20.35 -9.65 1.04
N PRO A 346 -19.65 -8.57 1.43
CA PRO A 346 -19.46 -7.39 0.59
C PRO A 346 -18.67 -7.70 -0.70
N ILE A 347 -17.60 -8.51 -0.62
CA ILE A 347 -16.79 -8.86 -1.79
C ILE A 347 -17.51 -9.87 -2.70
N PHE A 348 -18.30 -10.79 -2.12
CA PHE A 348 -19.18 -11.68 -2.90
C PHE A 348 -20.35 -10.94 -3.56
N ILE A 349 -20.90 -9.90 -2.93
CA ILE A 349 -21.90 -9.03 -3.55
C ILE A 349 -21.27 -8.21 -4.69
N PHE A 350 -20.06 -7.67 -4.48
CA PHE A 350 -19.30 -6.93 -5.50
C PHE A 350 -18.99 -7.82 -6.72
N THR A 351 -18.29 -8.94 -6.52
CA THR A 351 -17.91 -9.84 -7.62
C THR A 351 -19.11 -10.56 -8.24
N GLY A 352 -20.09 -11.00 -7.44
CA GLY A 352 -21.32 -11.61 -7.93
C GLY A 352 -22.13 -10.66 -8.83
N SER A 353 -22.24 -9.39 -8.46
CA SER A 353 -22.91 -8.37 -9.30
C SER A 353 -22.12 -8.10 -10.59
N LEU A 354 -20.78 -8.07 -10.54
CA LEU A 354 -19.93 -7.91 -11.73
C LEU A 354 -20.06 -9.10 -12.69
N CYS A 355 -20.01 -10.33 -12.17
CA CYS A 355 -20.23 -11.54 -12.95
C CYS A 355 -21.65 -11.60 -13.55
N ALA A 356 -22.67 -11.18 -12.80
CA ALA A 356 -24.04 -11.11 -13.30
C ALA A 356 -24.21 -10.03 -14.39
N TRP A 357 -23.53 -8.88 -14.28
CA TRP A 357 -23.59 -7.82 -15.28
C TRP A 357 -22.79 -8.20 -16.55
N LEU A 358 -21.50 -8.48 -16.41
CA LEU A 358 -20.58 -8.75 -17.53
C LEU A 358 -20.73 -10.14 -18.16
N GLY A 359 -21.31 -11.09 -17.41
CA GLY A 359 -21.69 -12.40 -17.91
C GLY A 359 -22.95 -12.37 -18.77
N SER A 360 -23.84 -11.39 -18.57
CA SER A 360 -25.15 -11.32 -19.21
C SER A 360 -25.04 -11.18 -20.74
N PRO A 361 -25.77 -11.98 -21.54
CA PRO A 361 -25.83 -11.79 -22.99
C PRO A 361 -26.51 -10.46 -23.37
N TYR A 362 -27.28 -9.87 -22.46
CA TYR A 362 -28.00 -8.61 -22.64
C TYR A 362 -27.16 -7.36 -22.30
N SER A 363 -25.98 -7.51 -21.70
CA SER A 363 -25.09 -6.37 -21.43
C SER A 363 -24.35 -5.92 -22.67
N HIS A 364 -24.16 -4.61 -22.80
CA HIS A 364 -23.39 -3.95 -23.85
C HIS A 364 -22.01 -3.50 -23.37
N LEU A 365 -21.73 -3.47 -22.05
CA LEU A 365 -20.49 -2.89 -21.49
C LEU A 365 -19.21 -3.44 -22.10
N LEU A 366 -19.14 -4.77 -22.34
CA LEU A 366 -17.96 -5.36 -22.96
C LEU A 366 -17.95 -5.18 -24.49
N LYS A 367 -19.13 -5.29 -25.13
CA LYS A 367 -19.30 -5.21 -26.59
C LYS A 367 -18.96 -3.81 -27.14
N ASP A 368 -19.38 -2.78 -26.43
CA ASP A 368 -19.30 -1.38 -26.86
C ASP A 368 -18.05 -0.67 -26.30
N ASN A 369 -17.09 -1.46 -25.80
CA ASN A 369 -15.82 -1.00 -25.23
C ASN A 369 -16.00 0.00 -24.06
N HIS A 370 -16.61 -0.45 -22.97
CA HIS A 370 -16.82 0.36 -21.76
C HIS A 370 -16.07 -0.17 -20.52
N LEU A 371 -15.21 -1.19 -20.67
CA LEU A 371 -14.43 -1.76 -19.56
C LEU A 371 -13.60 -0.70 -18.81
N SER A 372 -12.91 0.20 -19.52
CA SER A 372 -12.13 1.27 -18.87
C SER A 372 -13.00 2.19 -18.00
N LEU A 373 -14.16 2.62 -18.50
CA LEU A 373 -15.13 3.42 -17.72
C LEU A 373 -15.68 2.66 -16.52
N LEU A 374 -15.88 1.34 -16.65
CA LEU A 374 -16.28 0.48 -15.54
C LEU A 374 -15.19 0.42 -14.47
N CYS A 375 -13.92 0.20 -14.83
CA CYS A 375 -12.80 0.22 -13.88
C CYS A 375 -12.63 1.59 -13.19
N PHE A 376 -12.76 2.72 -13.90
CA PHE A 376 -12.83 4.05 -13.29
C PHE A 376 -13.99 4.23 -12.31
N THR A 377 -15.11 3.53 -12.53
CA THR A 377 -16.28 3.56 -11.64
C THR A 377 -16.08 2.67 -10.41
N LEU A 378 -15.43 1.52 -10.60
CA LEU A 378 -15.20 0.53 -9.55
C LEU A 378 -14.03 0.90 -8.65
N SER A 379 -12.99 1.58 -9.15
CA SER A 379 -11.87 2.11 -8.35
C SER A 379 -12.35 2.83 -7.07
N PRO A 380 -13.15 3.92 -7.13
CA PRO A 380 -13.68 4.57 -5.93
C PRO A 380 -14.71 3.72 -5.19
N ALA A 381 -15.50 2.86 -5.85
CA ALA A 381 -16.51 2.01 -5.20
C ALA A 381 -15.88 0.90 -4.32
N PHE A 382 -14.83 0.26 -4.83
CA PHE A 382 -14.01 -0.73 -4.14
C PHE A 382 -13.12 -0.06 -3.09
N GLY A 383 -12.44 1.03 -3.45
CA GLY A 383 -11.68 1.86 -2.51
C GLY A 383 -12.52 2.33 -1.34
N ARG A 384 -13.82 2.65 -1.55
CA ARG A 384 -14.74 2.96 -0.45
C ARG A 384 -14.99 1.75 0.46
N MET A 385 -14.99 0.54 -0.06
CA MET A 385 -15.23 -0.69 0.72
C MET A 385 -14.05 -1.02 1.62
N THR A 386 -12.83 -1.08 1.08
CA THR A 386 -11.59 -1.36 1.83
C THR A 386 -11.28 -0.25 2.84
N THR A 387 -11.33 1.02 2.45
CA THR A 387 -11.07 2.16 3.38
C THR A 387 -12.07 2.26 4.52
N LYS A 388 -13.26 1.66 4.43
CA LYS A 388 -14.11 1.45 5.61
C LYS A 388 -13.53 0.41 6.55
N ILE A 389 -13.02 -0.70 6.03
CA ILE A 389 -12.45 -1.81 6.81
C ILE A 389 -11.18 -1.34 7.51
N ILE A 390 -10.29 -0.63 6.80
CA ILE A 390 -9.08 -0.02 7.37
C ILE A 390 -9.45 1.00 8.45
N LEU A 391 -10.40 1.92 8.19
CA LEU A 391 -10.86 2.86 9.24
C LEU A 391 -11.49 2.12 10.44
N ALA A 392 -12.24 1.04 10.22
CA ALA A 392 -12.84 0.26 11.30
C ALA A 392 -11.77 -0.47 12.13
N HIS A 393 -10.75 -1.05 11.49
CA HIS A 393 -9.57 -1.62 12.13
C HIS A 393 -8.88 -0.58 13.03
N LEU A 394 -8.47 0.55 12.45
CA LEU A 394 -7.75 1.64 13.11
C LEU A 394 -8.54 2.31 14.26
N THR A 395 -9.87 2.20 14.25
CA THR A 395 -10.75 2.76 15.29
C THR A 395 -11.46 1.70 16.13
N ARG A 396 -11.00 0.44 16.07
CA ARG A 396 -11.55 -0.72 16.82
C ARG A 396 -13.09 -0.85 16.70
N GLN A 397 -13.67 -0.51 15.54
CA GLN A 397 -15.11 -0.59 15.24
C GLN A 397 -15.52 -1.92 14.60
N ASP A 398 -16.80 -2.29 14.73
CA ASP A 398 -17.42 -3.46 14.09
C ASP A 398 -17.15 -3.53 12.57
N PHE A 399 -16.97 -4.75 12.03
CA PHE A 399 -16.65 -4.95 10.61
C PHE A 399 -17.71 -4.32 9.69
N PRO A 400 -17.31 -3.51 8.70
CA PRO A 400 -18.20 -2.57 8.04
C PRO A 400 -18.96 -3.16 6.82
N MET A 401 -19.78 -4.20 7.07
CA MET A 401 -20.61 -5.04 6.16
C MET A 401 -21.33 -4.42 4.94
N TRP A 402 -21.33 -3.11 4.73
CA TRP A 402 -22.02 -2.45 3.62
C TRP A 402 -21.42 -1.09 3.23
N THR A 403 -21.31 -0.80 1.93
CA THR A 403 -21.15 0.56 1.41
C THR A 403 -22.24 0.89 0.40
N VAL A 404 -22.78 2.11 0.46
CA VAL A 404 -23.85 2.58 -0.44
C VAL A 404 -23.43 2.55 -1.91
N MET A 405 -22.13 2.52 -2.18
CA MET A 405 -21.57 2.48 -3.53
C MET A 405 -21.69 1.10 -4.20
N LEU A 406 -22.06 0.05 -3.47
CA LEU A 406 -22.48 -1.22 -4.09
C LEU A 406 -23.92 -1.16 -4.65
N ALA A 407 -24.76 -0.21 -4.22
CA ALA A 407 -26.17 -0.18 -4.65
C ALA A 407 -26.33 0.01 -6.17
N PRO A 408 -25.64 0.94 -6.86
CA PRO A 408 -25.74 1.06 -8.31
C PRO A 408 -25.16 -0.15 -9.06
N LEU A 409 -24.12 -0.79 -8.52
CA LEU A 409 -23.54 -2.00 -9.10
C LEU A 409 -24.55 -3.16 -9.11
N ILE A 410 -25.20 -3.42 -7.97
CA ILE A 410 -26.28 -4.42 -7.84
C ILE A 410 -27.45 -4.04 -8.76
N THR A 411 -27.87 -2.77 -8.74
CA THR A 411 -28.96 -2.27 -9.60
C THR A 411 -28.66 -2.48 -11.09
N GLY A 412 -27.46 -2.15 -11.57
CA GLY A 412 -27.06 -2.42 -12.95
C GLY A 412 -27.12 -3.90 -13.31
N SER A 413 -26.60 -4.77 -12.43
CA SER A 413 -26.65 -6.23 -12.62
C SER A 413 -28.07 -6.81 -12.61
N ILE A 414 -29.03 -6.17 -11.92
CA ILE A 414 -30.44 -6.56 -11.96
C ILE A 414 -31.09 -6.04 -13.25
N LEU A 415 -30.93 -4.75 -13.56
CA LEU A 415 -31.58 -4.09 -14.70
C LEU A 415 -31.20 -4.73 -16.04
N VAL A 416 -29.93 -5.12 -16.22
CA VAL A 416 -29.48 -5.79 -17.45
C VAL A 416 -30.03 -7.22 -17.60
N ASN A 417 -30.38 -7.87 -16.49
CA ASN A 417 -30.87 -9.25 -16.48
C ASN A 417 -32.41 -9.38 -16.41
N LEU A 418 -33.15 -8.28 -16.45
CA LEU A 418 -34.61 -8.25 -16.57
C LEU A 418 -35.20 -9.14 -17.70
N PRO A 419 -34.55 -9.32 -18.87
CA PRO A 419 -35.04 -10.23 -19.90
C PRO A 419 -35.17 -11.70 -19.47
N TYR A 420 -34.39 -12.17 -18.49
CA TYR A 420 -34.52 -13.53 -17.94
C TYR A 420 -35.87 -13.77 -17.23
N ILE A 421 -36.58 -12.71 -16.84
CA ILE A 421 -37.93 -12.77 -16.26
C ILE A 421 -39.00 -12.16 -17.18
N GLY A 422 -38.71 -12.06 -18.49
CA GLY A 422 -39.66 -11.60 -19.51
C GLY A 422 -39.91 -10.09 -19.55
N LEU A 423 -39.11 -9.29 -18.83
CA LEU A 423 -39.18 -7.82 -18.84
C LEU A 423 -38.22 -7.23 -19.88
N PRO A 424 -38.48 -6.01 -20.41
CA PRO A 424 -37.62 -5.39 -21.41
C PRO A 424 -36.20 -5.13 -20.87
N GLY A 425 -35.19 -5.43 -21.69
CA GLY A 425 -33.79 -5.16 -21.37
C GLY A 425 -33.41 -3.69 -21.55
N LEU A 426 -32.27 -3.30 -20.98
CA LEU A 426 -31.68 -1.99 -21.22
C LEU A 426 -31.20 -1.86 -22.66
N SER A 427 -31.36 -0.67 -23.24
CA SER A 427 -30.61 -0.30 -24.46
C SER A 427 -29.16 0.03 -24.09
N ALA A 428 -28.22 -0.18 -25.02
CA ALA A 428 -26.81 0.21 -24.86
C ALA A 428 -26.66 1.65 -24.36
N THR A 429 -27.40 2.59 -24.96
CA THR A 429 -27.44 4.01 -24.56
C THR A 429 -27.90 4.19 -23.11
N THR A 430 -28.91 3.45 -22.67
CA THR A 430 -29.40 3.48 -21.27
C THR A 430 -28.37 2.92 -20.31
N GLU A 431 -27.73 1.80 -20.67
CA GLU A 431 -26.71 1.13 -19.86
C GLU A 431 -25.44 2.00 -19.70
N LEU A 432 -25.00 2.66 -20.79
CA LEU A 432 -23.90 3.62 -20.76
C LEU A 432 -24.24 4.87 -19.93
N TRP A 433 -25.43 5.45 -20.05
CA TRP A 433 -25.82 6.58 -19.20
C TRP A 433 -25.96 6.19 -17.73
N PHE A 434 -26.43 4.98 -17.42
CA PHE A 434 -26.44 4.44 -16.06
C PHE A 434 -25.02 4.30 -15.52
N LEU A 435 -24.08 3.74 -16.29
CA LEU A 435 -22.68 3.62 -15.90
C LEU A 435 -22.01 4.99 -15.70
N ARG A 436 -22.26 5.98 -16.56
CA ARG A 436 -21.78 7.36 -16.39
C ARG A 436 -22.36 8.03 -15.13
N GLY A 437 -23.63 7.78 -14.82
CA GLY A 437 -24.25 8.24 -13.58
C GLY A 437 -23.63 7.58 -12.34
N TYR A 438 -23.34 6.28 -12.42
CA TYR A 438 -22.64 5.56 -11.36
C TYR A 438 -21.20 6.07 -11.18
N PHE A 439 -20.44 6.31 -12.26
CA PHE A 439 -19.12 6.95 -12.21
C PHE A 439 -19.15 8.27 -11.43
N ALA A 440 -20.01 9.22 -11.86
CA ALA A 440 -20.12 10.52 -11.22
C ALA A 440 -20.52 10.41 -9.74
N PHE A 441 -21.50 9.55 -9.42
CA PHE A 441 -21.90 9.27 -8.04
C PHE A 441 -20.73 8.70 -7.21
N ALA A 442 -20.00 7.72 -7.75
CA ALA A 442 -18.91 7.05 -7.05
C ALA A 442 -17.75 8.01 -6.79
N THR A 443 -17.28 8.75 -7.79
CA THR A 443 -16.20 9.73 -7.64
C THR A 443 -16.57 10.81 -6.61
N ILE A 444 -17.78 11.38 -6.67
CA ILE A 444 -18.22 12.44 -5.74
C ILE A 444 -18.35 11.91 -4.31
N VAL A 445 -18.93 10.72 -4.11
CA VAL A 445 -19.12 10.14 -2.78
C VAL A 445 -17.79 9.70 -2.15
N TYR A 446 -16.87 9.14 -2.94
CA TYR A 446 -15.53 8.79 -2.46
C TYR A 446 -14.72 10.04 -2.11
N ALA A 447 -14.58 11.00 -3.03
CA ALA A 447 -13.78 12.20 -2.81
C ALA A 447 -14.25 13.00 -1.60
N ARG A 448 -15.57 13.19 -1.45
CA ARG A 448 -16.16 13.84 -0.27
C ARG A 448 -15.83 13.09 1.02
N TRP A 449 -15.86 11.76 0.99
CA TRP A 449 -15.59 10.95 2.19
C TRP A 449 -14.10 10.95 2.55
N ALA A 450 -13.21 10.82 1.57
CA ALA A 450 -11.76 10.85 1.77
C ALA A 450 -11.33 12.19 2.38
N VAL A 451 -11.75 13.32 1.80
CA VAL A 451 -11.48 14.66 2.35
C VAL A 451 -12.05 14.82 3.76
N TYR A 452 -13.27 14.33 4.02
CA TYR A 452 -13.86 14.39 5.36
C TYR A 452 -13.02 13.62 6.39
N VAL A 453 -12.66 12.37 6.12
CA VAL A 453 -11.95 11.52 7.10
C VAL A 453 -10.49 11.94 7.27
N CYS A 454 -9.79 12.29 6.19
CA CYS A 454 -8.44 12.83 6.30
C CYS A 454 -8.42 14.09 7.17
N ASN A 455 -9.35 15.04 6.94
CA ASN A 455 -9.44 16.25 7.75
C ASN A 455 -9.85 15.95 9.20
N SER A 456 -10.77 15.01 9.46
CA SER A 456 -11.12 14.62 10.84
C SER A 456 -9.92 14.06 11.61
N ILE A 457 -9.11 13.19 10.99
CA ILE A 457 -7.93 12.61 11.64
C ILE A 457 -6.81 13.66 11.78
N CYS A 458 -6.59 14.50 10.77
CA CYS A 458 -5.64 15.63 10.84
C CYS A 458 -5.96 16.59 11.99
N ASN A 459 -7.23 16.99 12.13
CA ASN A 459 -7.69 17.88 13.18
C ASN A 459 -7.57 17.25 14.58
N TYR A 460 -7.78 15.93 14.69
CA TYR A 460 -7.66 15.20 15.95
C TYR A 460 -6.19 15.03 16.39
N LEU A 461 -5.30 14.64 15.46
CA LEU A 461 -3.88 14.40 15.75
C LEU A 461 -3.02 15.69 15.73
N GLY A 462 -3.56 16.82 15.28
CA GLY A 462 -2.81 18.07 15.12
C GLY A 462 -1.73 18.00 14.02
N ILE A 463 -2.00 17.26 12.94
CA ILE A 463 -1.07 17.05 11.82
C ILE A 463 -1.63 17.59 10.49
N ASN A 464 -0.74 17.93 9.57
CA ASN A 464 -1.09 18.24 8.19
C ASN A 464 -1.10 16.96 7.35
N CYS A 465 -2.06 16.81 6.44
CA CYS A 465 -2.22 15.58 5.65
C CYS A 465 -1.06 15.32 4.67
N LEU A 466 -0.50 16.37 4.05
CA LEU A 466 0.37 16.25 2.86
C LEU A 466 1.73 16.95 3.00
N THR A 467 2.00 17.60 4.13
CA THR A 467 3.24 18.33 4.40
C THR A 467 3.62 18.19 5.87
N ILE A 468 4.92 18.22 6.16
CA ILE A 468 5.43 18.26 7.53
C ILE A 468 5.62 19.74 7.92
N PRO A 469 5.17 20.18 9.11
CA PRO A 469 5.39 21.54 9.62
C PRO A 469 6.86 21.99 9.60
N GLU A 470 7.09 23.27 9.32
CA GLU A 470 8.44 23.83 9.09
C GLU A 470 9.36 23.74 10.31
N ASP A 471 8.81 23.99 11.50
CA ASP A 471 9.48 23.79 12.78
C ASP A 471 9.99 22.34 12.94
N LYS A 472 9.15 21.35 12.62
CA LYS A 472 9.50 19.93 12.76
C LYS A 472 10.61 19.51 11.81
N TRP A 473 10.51 19.82 10.51
CA TRP A 473 11.54 19.37 9.56
C TRP A 473 12.84 20.17 9.62
N LEU A 474 12.82 21.42 10.10
CA LEU A 474 14.04 22.15 10.44
C LEU A 474 14.72 21.62 11.71
N ALA A 475 13.95 21.21 12.73
CA ALA A 475 14.50 20.54 13.91
C ALA A 475 15.22 19.23 13.53
N LEU A 476 14.57 18.37 12.74
CA LEU A 476 15.18 17.15 12.20
C LEU A 476 16.47 17.45 11.41
N LYS A 477 16.42 18.42 10.49
CA LYS A 477 17.57 18.81 9.66
C LYS A 477 18.75 19.37 10.45
N SER A 478 18.51 19.94 11.63
CA SER A 478 19.55 20.49 12.51
C SER A 478 20.04 19.51 13.59
N GLY A 479 19.46 18.31 13.68
CA GLY A 479 19.74 17.36 14.76
C GLY A 479 19.22 17.81 16.13
N ALA A 480 18.27 18.76 16.16
CA ALA A 480 17.70 19.28 17.40
C ALA A 480 16.67 18.29 17.99
N PRO A 481 16.64 18.09 19.32
CA PRO A 481 15.75 17.11 19.94
C PRO A 481 14.26 17.52 19.78
N PRO A 482 13.33 16.57 19.54
CA PRO A 482 11.97 16.86 19.05
C PRO A 482 11.07 17.74 19.93
N ASN A 483 11.44 18.00 21.18
CA ASN A 483 10.62 18.73 22.17
C ASN A 483 11.01 20.20 22.37
N GLN A 484 12.01 20.73 21.65
CA GLN A 484 12.18 22.19 21.56
C GLN A 484 11.13 22.77 20.60
N ARG A 485 9.91 23.00 21.10
CA ARG A 485 8.97 23.92 20.45
C ARG A 485 9.70 25.26 20.24
N PRO A 486 9.75 25.83 19.03
CA PRO A 486 10.23 27.19 18.87
C PRO A 486 9.40 28.11 19.76
N GLU A 487 10.04 28.91 20.62
CA GLU A 487 9.35 30.06 21.20
C GLU A 487 8.89 30.94 20.05
N ALA A 488 7.58 31.02 19.83
CA ALA A 488 7.00 31.70 18.68
C ALA A 488 7.51 33.14 18.63
N THR A 489 8.40 33.41 17.67
CA THR A 489 9.18 34.65 17.61
C THR A 489 8.24 35.83 17.63
N ARG A 490 8.19 36.55 18.76
CA ARG A 490 7.44 37.80 18.91
C ARG A 490 8.16 38.91 18.15
N LEU A 491 8.11 38.83 16.81
CA LEU A 491 8.48 39.90 15.91
C LEU A 491 7.74 41.16 16.37
N ALA A 492 8.50 42.21 16.66
CA ALA A 492 8.01 43.33 17.43
C ALA A 492 6.95 44.13 16.64
N SER A 493 5.68 43.89 16.95
CA SER A 493 4.59 44.81 16.64
C SER A 493 4.75 46.08 17.50
N GLY A 494 5.68 46.93 17.09
CA GLY A 494 5.99 48.22 17.72
C GLY A 494 4.85 49.23 17.55
N SER A 495 3.73 49.01 18.24
CA SER A 495 2.63 49.97 18.31
C SER A 495 3.05 51.16 19.17
N VAL A 496 3.20 52.32 18.51
CA VAL A 496 3.63 53.56 19.15
C VAL A 496 2.63 53.98 20.23
N ARG A 497 3.13 54.17 21.45
CA ARG A 497 2.34 54.56 22.64
C ARG A 497 1.90 56.03 22.58
N MET A 498 0.89 56.33 21.75
CA MET A 498 0.21 57.62 21.79
C MET A 498 -0.51 57.82 23.13
N LYS A 499 -0.38 59.03 23.70
CA LYS A 499 -1.07 59.45 24.93
C LYS A 499 -2.26 60.36 24.61
N GLY A 500 -3.37 60.15 25.32
CA GLY A 500 -4.41 61.17 25.55
C GLY A 500 -5.65 61.05 24.67
N GLY A 501 -6.80 61.52 25.20
CA GLY A 501 -8.09 61.58 24.49
C GLY A 501 -9.26 61.00 25.30
N ALA A 502 -9.88 61.83 26.14
CA ALA A 502 -10.93 61.45 27.08
C ALA A 502 -12.29 61.06 26.44
N ASN A 503 -13.11 60.37 27.26
CA ASN A 503 -14.59 60.33 27.26
C ASN A 503 -15.34 59.61 26.10
N GLY A 504 -16.20 58.66 26.49
CA GLY A 504 -17.25 58.11 25.63
C GLY A 504 -17.95 56.89 26.24
N LYS A 505 -19.10 57.10 26.90
CA LYS A 505 -20.07 56.01 27.16
C LYS A 505 -21.00 55.89 25.95
N PHE A 506 -21.40 54.68 25.56
CA PHE A 506 -22.81 54.22 25.55
C PHE A 506 -22.97 52.86 24.84
N ALA A 507 -24.06 52.17 25.19
CA ALA A 507 -24.60 50.94 24.57
C ALA A 507 -23.66 49.73 24.54
#